data_AF-A0A9W7ID05-F1
#
_entry.id   AF-A0A9W7ID05-F1
#
_cell.length_a   1.000
_cell.length_b   1.000
_cell.length_c   1.000
_cell.angle_alpha   90.00
_cell.angle_beta   90.00
_cell.angle_gamma   90.00
#
_symmetry.space_group_name_H-M   'P 1'
#
loop_
_entity.id
_entity.type
_entity.pdbx_description
1 polymer ?
#
loop_
_entity_poly.entity_id
_entity_poly.type
_entity_poly.pdbx_seq_one_letter_code
_entity_poly.pdbx_strand_id
1 'polypeptide(L)'
;MQTLLPEMKAKLAGTKLAYADIYDTYIFRPIQYGIRETSVGCCGSGLLEVSILCNAVTASACGNPSEHLFWDSVQEKITLRVSY
;
A
#
# COMPACT_ATOMS: atom_id res chain seq x y z
N MET A 1 -8.64 11.43 -9.56
CA MET A 1 -8.67 10.05 -10.10
C MET A 1 -10.09 9.51 -10.20
N GLN A 2 -10.95 9.69 -9.19
CA GLN A 2 -12.36 9.26 -9.23
C GLN A 2 -13.18 9.87 -10.39
N THR A 3 -12.86 11.09 -10.83
CA THR A 3 -13.55 11.79 -11.93
C THR A 3 -13.38 11.13 -13.30
N LEU A 4 -12.38 10.27 -13.48
CA LEU A 4 -12.12 9.56 -14.74
C LEU A 4 -12.86 8.21 -14.82
N LEU A 5 -13.43 7.74 -13.72
CA LEU A 5 -14.14 6.46 -13.67
C LEU A 5 -15.32 6.36 -14.65
N PRO A 6 -16.15 7.40 -14.84
CA PRO A 6 -17.25 7.34 -15.82
C PRO A 6 -16.74 7.14 -17.25
N GLU A 7 -15.67 7.83 -17.62
CA GLU A 7 -15.05 7.70 -18.95
C GLU A 7 -14.43 6.31 -19.15
N MET A 8 -13.76 5.78 -18.13
CA MET A 8 -13.19 4.42 -18.17
C MET A 8 -14.27 3.36 -18.30
N LYS A 9 -15.39 3.49 -17.56
CA LYS A 9 -16.54 2.58 -17.67
C LYS A 9 -17.14 2.61 -19.08
N ALA A 10 -17.25 3.79 -19.69
CA ALA A 10 -17.75 3.92 -21.05
C ALA A 10 -16.80 3.29 -22.09
N LYS A 11 -15.48 3.47 -21.94
CA LYS A 11 -14.46 2.88 -22.83
C LYS A 11 -14.31 1.36 -22.70
N LEU A 12 -14.61 0.81 -21.52
CA LEU A 12 -14.46 -0.61 -21.18
C LEU A 12 -15.80 -1.35 -21.14
N ALA A 13 -16.76 -0.95 -21.98
CA ALA A 13 -18.08 -1.56 -22.04
C ALA A 13 -17.98 -3.09 -22.21
N GLY A 14 -18.68 -3.84 -21.35
CA GLY A 14 -18.62 -5.31 -21.30
C GLY A 14 -17.59 -5.88 -20.32
N THR A 15 -16.73 -5.05 -19.73
CA THR A 15 -15.77 -5.46 -18.67
C THR A 15 -16.29 -5.10 -17.29
N LYS A 16 -16.08 -5.97 -16.29
CA LYS A 16 -16.35 -5.65 -14.89
C LYS A 16 -15.18 -4.84 -14.32
N LEU A 17 -15.40 -3.53 -14.15
CA LEU A 17 -14.43 -2.63 -13.51
C LEU A 17 -14.70 -2.55 -12.00
N ALA A 18 -13.75 -2.99 -11.18
CA ALA A 18 -13.73 -2.74 -9.75
C ALA A 18 -12.76 -1.58 -9.45
N TYR A 19 -13.23 -0.58 -8.69
CA TYR A 19 -12.40 0.53 -8.22
C TYR A 19 -12.48 0.57 -6.69
N ALA A 20 -11.33 0.67 -6.04
CA ALA A 20 -11.21 0.82 -4.60
C ALA A 20 -10.37 2.06 -4.30
N ASP A 21 -10.91 2.98 -3.51
CA ASP A 21 -10.15 4.11 -2.99
C ASP A 21 -9.38 3.68 -1.73
N ILE A 22 -8.21 3.11 -1.98
CA ILE A 22 -7.30 2.61 -0.94
C ILE A 22 -6.68 3.74 -0.11
N TYR A 23 -6.53 4.94 -0.69
CA TYR A 23 -6.04 6.09 0.03
C TYR A 23 -7.07 6.54 1.06
N ASP A 24 -8.33 6.66 0.66
CA ASP A 24 -9.39 7.04 1.59
C ASP A 24 -9.55 6.02 2.72
N THR A 25 -9.49 4.74 2.36
CA THR A 25 -9.76 3.63 3.28
C THR A 25 -8.65 3.45 4.32
N TYR A 26 -7.39 3.30 3.89
CA TYR A 26 -6.31 2.90 4.79
C TYR A 26 -5.55 4.08 5.41
N ILE A 27 -5.63 5.28 4.83
CA ILE A 27 -4.90 6.46 5.34
C ILE A 27 -5.78 7.28 6.29
N PHE A 28 -7.09 7.43 6.02
CA PHE A 28 -7.96 8.19 6.93
C PHE A 28 -8.56 7.37 8.07
N ARG A 29 -8.57 6.03 7.96
CA ARG A 29 -9.06 5.14 9.03
C ARG A 29 -8.13 3.94 9.33
N PRO A 30 -6.80 4.13 9.45
CA PRO A 30 -5.84 3.02 9.61
C PRO A 30 -6.15 2.13 10.82
N ILE A 31 -6.53 2.74 11.95
CA ILE A 31 -6.80 2.05 13.21
C ILE A 31 -7.95 1.04 13.07
N GLN A 32 -8.96 1.32 12.25
CA GLN A 32 -10.08 0.40 12.02
C GLN A 32 -9.64 -0.89 11.33
N TYR A 33 -8.48 -0.87 10.66
CA TYR A 33 -7.87 -2.00 9.97
C TYR A 33 -6.68 -2.59 10.73
N GLY A 34 -6.48 -2.22 12.00
CA GLY A 34 -5.36 -2.70 12.81
C GLY A 34 -4.01 -2.07 12.46
N ILE A 35 -4.00 -1.08 11.57
CA ILE A 35 -2.80 -0.32 11.21
C ILE A 35 -2.60 0.81 12.22
N ARG A 36 -1.39 0.91 12.74
CA ARG A 36 -0.99 1.93 13.72
C ARG A 36 0.05 2.90 13.17
N GLU A 37 0.88 2.45 12.23
CA GLU A 37 1.93 3.27 11.65
C GLU A 37 1.72 3.41 10.13
N THR A 38 1.56 4.64 9.67
CA THR A 38 1.31 4.97 8.26
C THR A 38 2.38 5.88 7.66
N SER A 39 3.40 6.24 8.43
CA SER A 39 4.44 7.19 8.03
C SER A 39 5.85 6.59 8.01
N VAL A 40 6.06 5.46 8.69
CA VAL A 40 7.35 4.77 8.80
C VAL A 40 7.23 3.32 8.31
N GLY A 41 8.16 2.90 7.44
CA GLY A 41 8.24 1.52 6.96
C GLY A 41 8.62 0.54 8.07
N CYS A 42 8.15 -0.70 8.00
CA CYS A 42 8.52 -1.74 8.96
C CYS A 42 10.00 -2.19 8.84
N CYS A 43 10.66 -1.92 7.73
CA CYS A 43 11.97 -2.47 7.42
C CYS A 43 13.13 -1.53 7.76
N GLY A 44 14.18 -2.06 8.39
CA GLY A 44 15.37 -1.29 8.79
C GLY A 44 15.04 -0.23 9.84
N SER A 45 15.52 0.99 9.63
CA SER A 45 15.08 2.18 10.39
C SER A 45 13.73 2.73 9.92
N GLY A 46 13.24 2.27 8.75
CA GLY A 46 11.96 2.70 8.18
C GLY A 46 11.98 4.10 7.57
N LEU A 47 13.15 4.70 7.34
CA LEU A 47 13.31 6.08 6.88
C LEU A 47 13.91 6.24 5.48
N LEU A 48 14.86 5.40 5.08
CA LEU A 48 15.54 5.51 3.77
C LEU A 48 15.73 4.16 3.07
N GLU A 49 15.53 3.06 3.77
CA GLU A 49 15.75 1.71 3.28
C GLU A 49 14.67 1.34 2.26
N VAL A 50 15.13 1.02 1.05
CA VAL A 50 14.27 0.69 -0.09
C VAL A 50 14.87 -0.49 -0.86
N SER A 51 14.04 -1.34 -1.45
CA SER A 51 14.48 -2.39 -2.39
C SER A 51 15.62 -3.26 -1.82
N ILE A 52 16.80 -3.29 -2.45
CA ILE A 52 17.92 -4.15 -2.04
C ILE A 52 18.45 -3.84 -0.63
N LEU A 53 18.22 -2.65 -0.09
CA LEU A 53 18.58 -2.34 1.30
C LEU A 53 17.59 -2.96 2.29
N CYS A 54 16.35 -3.18 1.85
CA CYS A 54 15.28 -3.79 2.61
C CYS A 54 14.99 -5.22 2.12
N ASN A 55 15.88 -6.16 2.47
CA ASN A 55 15.71 -7.58 2.19
C ASN A 55 16.00 -8.44 3.42
N ALA A 56 15.64 -9.72 3.36
CA ALA A 56 15.76 -10.65 4.48
C ALA A 56 17.19 -10.86 5.01
N VAL A 57 18.20 -10.48 4.24
CA VAL A 57 19.62 -10.60 4.59
C VAL A 57 20.17 -9.28 5.14
N THR A 58 19.72 -8.14 4.63
CA THR A 58 20.34 -6.83 4.90
C THR A 58 19.57 -5.97 5.91
N ALA A 59 18.32 -6.30 6.23
CA ALA A 59 17.48 -5.50 7.11
C ALA A 59 16.78 -6.33 8.17
N SER A 60 16.68 -5.76 9.37
CA SER A 60 15.77 -6.21 10.41
C SER A 60 14.36 -5.68 10.12
N ALA A 61 13.33 -6.48 10.42
CA ALA A 61 11.94 -6.02 10.42
C ALA A 61 11.53 -5.50 11.80
N CYS A 62 10.52 -4.63 11.83
CA CYS A 62 9.82 -4.22 13.03
C CYS A 62 9.15 -5.40 13.75
N GLY A 63 8.78 -5.20 15.02
CA GLY A 63 8.24 -6.28 15.86
C GLY A 63 6.90 -6.86 15.37
N ASN A 64 6.02 -6.03 14.81
CA ASN A 64 4.75 -6.47 14.23
C ASN A 64 4.50 -5.83 12.86
N PRO A 65 4.86 -6.52 11.76
CA PRO A 65 4.67 -5.99 10.40
C PRO A 65 3.21 -5.70 10.05
N SER A 66 2.25 -6.38 10.69
CA SER A 66 0.82 -6.17 10.42
C SER A 66 0.28 -4.85 10.98
N GLU A 67 1.03 -4.15 11.83
CA GLU A 67 0.65 -2.82 12.36
C GLU A 67 1.16 -1.66 11.49
N HIS A 68 2.01 -1.94 10.49
CA HIS A 68 2.56 -0.94 9.57
C HIS A 68 1.86 -0.98 8.21
N LEU A 69 1.54 0.19 7.66
CA LEU A 69 0.96 0.29 6.32
C LEU A 69 2.00 -0.01 5.22
N PHE A 70 3.26 0.33 5.47
CA PHE A 70 4.35 0.22 4.50
C PHE A 70 5.43 -0.75 4.98
N TRP A 71 5.94 -1.56 4.06
CA TRP A 71 7.03 -2.49 4.34
C TRP A 71 8.38 -1.77 4.37
N ASP A 72 8.70 -0.99 3.35
CA ASP A 72 9.93 -0.21 3.25
C ASP A 72 9.64 1.30 3.29
N SER A 73 10.69 2.12 3.24
CA SER A 73 10.58 3.57 3.29
C SER A 73 10.07 4.19 2.00
N VAL A 74 9.79 3.36 0.98
CA VAL A 74 9.12 3.85 -0.20
C VAL A 74 7.63 3.90 0.10
N GLN A 75 7.09 5.11 0.06
CA GLN A 75 5.66 5.32 -0.13
C GLN A 75 5.29 4.99 -1.60
N GLU A 76 5.51 3.74 -2.01
CA GLU A 76 5.18 3.27 -3.36
C GLU A 76 3.67 3.33 -3.53
N LYS A 77 3.22 3.83 -4.69
CA LYS A 77 1.87 3.59 -5.16
C LYS A 77 1.59 2.09 -5.05
N ILE A 78 0.53 1.74 -4.34
CA ILE A 78 0.17 0.36 -4.03
C ILE A 78 0.08 -0.46 -5.32
N THR A 79 1.01 -1.39 -5.51
CA THR A 79 0.87 -2.47 -6.50
C THR A 79 0.21 -3.65 -5.79
N LEU A 80 -1.11 -3.80 -5.97
CA LEU A 80 -1.81 -5.01 -5.55
C LEU A 80 -1.37 -6.17 -6.46
N ARG A 81 -0.59 -7.10 -5.94
CA ARG A 81 -0.43 -8.41 -6.58
C ARG A 81 -1.69 -9.21 -6.27
N VAL A 82 -2.65 -9.19 -7.21
CA VAL A 82 -3.78 -10.13 -7.17
C VAL A 82 -3.22 -11.50 -7.53
N SER A 83 -3.04 -12.36 -6.53
CA SER A 83 -2.85 -13.79 -6.75
C SER A 83 -4.23 -14.44 -6.91
N TYR A 84 -4.43 -15.11 -8.02
CA TYR A 84 -5.55 -16.02 -8.30
C TYR A 84 -5.41 -17.32 -7.50
#